data_AF-A0A943MWP6-F1
#
_entry.id   AF-A0A943MWP6-F1
#
_cell.length_a   1.000
_cell.length_b   1.000
_cell.length_c   1.000
_cell.angle_alpha   90.00
_cell.angle_beta   90.00
_cell.angle_gamma   90.00
#
_symmetry.space_group_name_H-M   'P 1'
#
loop_
_entity.id
_entity.type
_entity.pdbx_description
1 polymer ?
#
loop_
_entity_poly.entity_id
_entity_poly.type
_entity_poly.pdbx_seq_one_letter_code
_entity_poly.pdbx_strand_id
1 'polypeptide(L)'
;GNVLSQEKVKELAMHENIAILCGHYEGVDERVLEAYVDEEISIGDYVLTGGELPALVVADAVCRMKDGVLSNDVCFEEESHYDGLLEYPQYTRPATWRGRSVPPVLLSGNHAAIARWRREQSILRTMHKRPDLFARAELTKQDKKYLASLETHVEKE
;
A
#
# COMPACT_ATOMS: atom_id res chain seq x y z
N GLY A 1 -3.02 -7.32 19.61
CA GLY A 1 -3.58 -7.57 18.26
C GLY A 1 -2.56 -7.60 17.13
N ASN A 2 -2.94 -8.22 16.02
CA ASN A 2 -2.14 -8.30 14.78
C ASN A 2 -2.05 -6.94 14.09
N VAL A 3 -0.91 -6.60 13.49
CA VAL A 3 -0.77 -5.34 12.75
C VAL A 3 -1.62 -5.38 11.48
N LEU A 4 -2.44 -4.34 11.28
CA LEU A 4 -3.31 -4.18 10.12
C LEU A 4 -2.51 -4.24 8.82
N SER A 5 -2.89 -5.16 7.94
CA SER A 5 -2.32 -5.35 6.61
C SER A 5 -3.37 -5.16 5.53
N GLN A 6 -2.94 -4.94 4.29
CA GLN A 6 -3.88 -4.84 3.16
C GLN A 6 -4.68 -6.14 2.95
N GLU A 7 -4.11 -7.30 3.29
CA GLU A 7 -4.82 -8.58 3.27
C GLU A 7 -5.93 -8.63 4.32
N LYS A 8 -5.65 -8.18 5.55
CA LYS A 8 -6.67 -8.06 6.60
C LYS A 8 -7.75 -7.05 6.22
N VAL A 9 -7.41 -5.95 5.54
CA VAL A 9 -8.41 -5.00 5.01
C VAL A 9 -9.30 -5.65 3.97
N LYS A 10 -8.75 -6.44 3.04
CA LYS A 10 -9.52 -7.21 2.04
C LYS A 10 -10.47 -8.20 2.72
N GLU A 11 -9.99 -8.91 3.75
CA GLU A 11 -10.80 -9.82 4.57
C GLU A 11 -11.96 -9.08 5.26
N LEU A 12 -11.65 -7.99 5.97
CA LEU A 12 -12.65 -7.19 6.70
C LEU A 12 -13.71 -6.61 5.75
N ALA A 13 -13.32 -6.21 4.54
CA ALA A 13 -14.23 -5.71 3.52
C ALA A 13 -15.25 -6.76 3.04
N MET A 14 -15.05 -8.05 3.31
CA MET A 14 -16.04 -9.09 3.00
C MET A 14 -17.17 -9.17 4.03
N HIS A 15 -17.01 -8.59 5.22
CA HIS A 15 -18.07 -8.58 6.23
C HIS A 15 -19.18 -7.58 5.89
N GLU A 16 -20.41 -7.96 6.21
CA GLU A 16 -21.58 -7.09 6.07
C GLU A 16 -21.64 -6.04 7.19
N ASN A 17 -21.25 -6.42 8.40
CA ASN A 17 -21.29 -5.57 9.59
C ASN A 17 -20.00 -5.75 10.40
N ILE A 18 -19.45 -4.64 10.89
CA ILE A 18 -18.28 -4.62 11.75
C ILE A 18 -18.60 -3.70 12.93
N ALA A 19 -18.38 -4.20 14.14
CA ALA A 19 -18.39 -3.40 15.36
C ALA A 19 -16.95 -3.25 15.85
N ILE A 20 -16.52 -2.02 16.15
CA ILE A 20 -15.18 -1.74 16.64
C ILE A 20 -15.28 -1.27 18.09
N LEU A 21 -14.61 -1.99 18.99
CA LEU A 21 -14.49 -1.63 20.39
C LEU A 21 -13.29 -0.69 20.58
N CYS A 22 -13.56 0.57 20.88
CA CYS A 22 -12.51 1.55 21.19
C CYS A 22 -12.20 1.54 22.68
N GLY A 23 -11.03 1.02 23.05
CA GLY A 23 -10.51 1.14 24.42
C GLY A 23 -10.04 2.56 24.74
N HIS A 24 -10.10 2.93 26.02
CA HIS A 24 -9.57 4.19 26.54
C HIS A 24 -8.87 3.96 27.89
N TYR A 25 -8.07 4.92 28.36
CA TYR A 25 -7.27 4.77 29.59
C TYR A 25 -6.30 3.58 29.49
N GLU A 26 -6.31 2.67 30.48
CA GLU A 26 -5.45 1.47 30.51
C GLU A 26 -6.00 0.33 29.64
N GLY A 27 -7.21 0.46 29.08
CA GLY A 27 -7.83 -0.54 28.22
C GLY A 27 -9.23 -0.93 28.66
N VAL A 28 -9.62 -2.14 28.28
CA VAL A 28 -10.93 -2.74 28.59
C VAL A 28 -10.71 -3.93 29.51
N ASP A 29 -11.68 -4.23 30.38
CA ASP A 29 -11.64 -5.42 31.24
C ASP A 29 -11.44 -6.70 30.39
N GLU A 30 -10.43 -7.49 30.74
CA GLU A 30 -10.04 -8.70 30.00
C GLU A 30 -11.22 -9.67 29.78
N ARG A 31 -12.14 -9.77 30.74
CA ARG A 31 -13.29 -10.69 30.64
C ARG A 31 -14.29 -10.24 29.58
N VAL A 32 -14.34 -8.95 29.27
CA VAL A 32 -15.15 -8.41 28.16
C VAL A 32 -14.49 -8.76 26.83
N LEU A 33 -13.16 -8.69 26.77
CA LEU A 33 -12.40 -9.09 25.57
C LEU A 33 -12.60 -10.58 25.29
N GLU A 34 -12.38 -11.44 26.28
CA GLU A 34 -12.55 -12.90 26.17
C GLU A 34 -14.00 -13.32 25.80
N ALA A 35 -15.01 -12.55 26.24
CA ALA A 35 -16.40 -12.91 26.03
C ALA A 35 -17.00 -12.43 24.71
N TYR A 36 -16.49 -11.32 24.13
CA TYR A 36 -17.17 -10.63 23.02
C TYR A 36 -16.25 -10.22 21.86
N VAL A 37 -14.93 -10.23 22.02
CA VAL A 37 -14.01 -9.76 20.97
C VAL A 37 -13.51 -10.95 20.15
N ASP A 38 -13.83 -10.93 18.85
CA ASP A 38 -13.42 -11.98 17.90
C ASP A 38 -11.94 -11.85 17.48
N GLU A 39 -11.47 -10.62 17.29
CA GLU A 39 -10.11 -10.31 16.85
C GLU A 39 -9.62 -8.98 17.43
N GLU A 40 -8.33 -8.91 17.73
CA GLU A 40 -7.63 -7.67 18.07
C GLU A 40 -6.74 -7.19 16.92
N ILE A 41 -6.86 -5.91 16.56
CA ILE A 41 -6.08 -5.28 15.49
C ILE A 41 -5.24 -4.13 16.05
N SER A 42 -3.95 -4.11 15.71
CA SER A 42 -3.04 -2.98 15.92
C SER A 42 -2.86 -2.20 14.61
N ILE A 43 -2.73 -0.87 14.67
CA ILE A 43 -2.35 -0.05 13.50
C ILE A 43 -0.85 0.26 13.43
N GLY A 44 -0.06 -0.34 14.33
CA GLY A 44 1.40 -0.29 14.30
C GLY A 44 2.03 -0.36 15.69
N ASP A 45 3.36 -0.41 15.72
CA ASP A 45 4.15 -0.63 16.94
C ASP A 45 4.38 0.67 17.71
N TYR A 46 3.29 1.28 18.18
CA TYR A 46 3.26 2.50 18.97
C TYR A 46 1.96 2.57 19.81
N VAL A 47 1.92 3.48 20.79
CA VAL A 47 0.78 3.63 21.72
C VAL A 47 0.04 4.94 21.45
N LEU A 48 -1.29 4.87 21.43
CA LEU A 48 -2.19 6.01 21.34
C LEU A 48 -3.02 6.14 22.62
N THR A 49 -3.69 7.28 22.80
CA THR A 49 -4.51 7.55 24.01
C THR A 49 -5.84 6.79 24.04
N GLY A 50 -6.28 6.27 22.89
CA GLY A 50 -7.55 5.58 22.73
C GLY A 50 -7.70 4.91 21.36
N GLY A 51 -8.74 4.09 21.23
CA GLY A 51 -9.02 3.28 20.04
C GLY A 51 -9.69 4.02 18.88
N GLU A 52 -10.06 5.29 19.04
CA GLU A 52 -10.84 6.03 18.04
C GLU A 52 -10.07 6.27 16.74
N LEU A 53 -8.79 6.65 16.81
CA LEU A 53 -7.95 6.81 15.62
C LEU A 53 -7.69 5.47 14.91
N PRO A 54 -7.30 4.38 15.61
CA PRO A 54 -7.28 3.04 15.04
C PRO A 54 -8.58 2.64 14.34
N ALA A 55 -9.73 2.89 14.98
CA ALA A 55 -11.04 2.58 14.41
C ALA A 55 -11.30 3.35 13.12
N LEU A 56 -10.95 4.64 13.05
CA LEU A 56 -11.07 5.44 11.84
C LEU A 56 -10.13 4.97 10.73
N VAL A 57 -8.89 4.57 11.06
CA VAL A 57 -7.93 4.02 10.08
C VAL A 57 -8.45 2.71 9.48
N VAL A 58 -8.96 1.80 10.32
CA VAL A 58 -9.56 0.54 9.85
C VAL A 58 -10.79 0.83 9.00
N ALA A 59 -11.69 1.70 9.46
CA ALA A 59 -12.92 2.04 8.74
C ALA A 59 -12.63 2.68 7.38
N ASP A 60 -11.68 3.61 7.29
CA ASP A 60 -11.28 4.23 6.02
C ASP A 60 -10.74 3.17 5.04
N ALA A 61 -9.77 2.35 5.49
CA ALA A 61 -9.17 1.32 4.66
C ALA A 61 -10.20 0.30 4.14
N VAL A 62 -11.13 -0.13 4.99
CA VAL A 62 -12.19 -1.08 4.62
C VAL A 62 -13.23 -0.45 3.70
N CYS A 63 -13.69 0.77 4.00
CA CYS A 63 -14.67 1.47 3.16
C CYS A 63 -14.14 1.70 1.74
N ARG A 64 -12.86 2.03 1.58
CA ARG A 64 -12.23 2.20 0.25
C ARG A 64 -12.33 0.96 -0.64
N MET A 65 -12.46 -0.23 -0.06
CA MET A 65 -12.58 -1.50 -0.79
C MET A 65 -14.03 -1.85 -1.15
N LYS A 66 -15.03 -1.08 -0.70
CA LYS A 66 -16.45 -1.34 -0.99
C LYS A 66 -16.85 -0.74 -2.35
N ASP A 67 -17.63 -1.51 -3.09
CA ASP A 67 -18.19 -1.10 -4.38
C ASP A 67 -18.90 0.25 -4.27
N GLY A 68 -18.59 1.17 -5.20
CA GLY A 68 -19.21 2.49 -5.29
C GLY A 68 -18.58 3.57 -4.41
N VAL A 69 -17.59 3.25 -3.56
CA VAL A 69 -16.82 4.28 -2.82
C VAL A 69 -15.76 4.91 -3.72
N LEU A 70 -15.02 4.10 -4.46
CA LEU A 70 -14.10 4.55 -5.50
C LEU A 70 -14.75 4.38 -6.88
N SER A 71 -14.32 5.20 -7.84
CA SER A 71 -14.94 5.29 -9.17
C SER A 71 -14.63 4.11 -10.09
N ASN A 72 -13.56 3.34 -9.81
CA ASN A 72 -13.16 2.15 -10.56
C ASN A 72 -12.21 1.28 -9.73
N ASP A 73 -12.18 -0.03 -9.97
CA ASP A 73 -11.35 -0.98 -9.23
C ASP A 73 -9.84 -0.72 -9.43
N VAL A 74 -9.48 -0.24 -10.62
CA VAL A 74 -8.11 0.19 -10.96
C VAL A 74 -7.57 1.24 -9.97
N CYS A 75 -8.45 2.01 -9.30
CA CYS A 75 -8.04 3.03 -8.34
C CYS A 75 -7.40 2.47 -7.07
N PHE A 76 -7.58 1.18 -6.75
CA PHE A 76 -6.90 0.56 -5.60
C PHE A 76 -5.94 -0.57 -6.02
N GLU A 77 -6.08 -1.14 -7.23
CA GLU A 77 -5.20 -2.22 -7.71
C GLU A 77 -3.76 -1.76 -7.98
N GLU A 78 -3.57 -0.51 -8.41
CA GLU A 78 -2.23 0.08 -8.65
C GLU A 78 -1.62 0.75 -7.40
N GLU A 79 -2.28 0.70 -6.24
CA GLU A 79 -1.81 1.34 -5.02
C GLU A 79 -0.78 0.52 -4.25
N SER A 80 -0.04 1.20 -3.38
CA SER A 80 0.96 0.56 -2.52
C SER A 80 0.32 -0.57 -1.69
N HIS A 81 1.05 -1.67 -1.54
CA HIS A 81 0.67 -2.87 -0.79
C HIS A 81 -0.44 -3.73 -1.41
N TYR A 82 -1.12 -3.30 -2.48
CA TYR A 82 -2.18 -4.11 -3.09
C TYR A 82 -1.64 -5.39 -3.74
N ASP A 83 -0.55 -5.27 -4.50
CA ASP A 83 0.19 -6.36 -5.17
C ASP A 83 1.53 -6.69 -4.49
N GLY A 84 1.76 -6.15 -3.28
CA GLY A 84 2.99 -6.33 -2.51
C GLY A 84 4.12 -5.35 -2.87
N LEU A 85 3.94 -4.44 -3.82
CA LEU A 85 4.91 -3.38 -4.13
C LEU A 85 4.45 -2.00 -3.63
N LEU A 86 5.37 -1.04 -3.62
CA LEU A 86 5.05 0.38 -3.44
C LEU A 86 4.68 1.01 -4.78
N GLU A 87 3.79 1.99 -4.73
CA GLU A 87 3.37 2.74 -5.92
C GLU A 87 4.53 3.55 -6.54
N TYR A 88 4.50 3.68 -7.87
CA TYR A 88 5.42 4.52 -8.64
C TYR A 88 5.33 6.01 -8.27
N PRO A 89 6.35 6.83 -8.56
CA PRO A 89 6.29 8.26 -8.29
C PRO A 89 5.30 8.96 -9.23
N GLN A 90 4.47 9.83 -8.64
CA GLN A 90 3.47 10.60 -9.35
C GLN A 90 4.01 11.99 -9.75
N TYR A 91 3.63 12.45 -10.93
CA TYR A 91 4.00 13.75 -11.46
C TYR A 91 2.77 14.45 -12.02
N THR A 92 2.67 15.76 -11.78
CA THR A 92 1.60 16.60 -12.32
C THR A 92 2.19 17.88 -12.89
N ARG A 93 1.35 18.71 -13.50
CA ARG A 93 1.76 20.01 -14.06
C ARG A 93 2.30 20.93 -12.94
N PRO A 94 3.28 21.80 -13.24
CA PRO A 94 3.93 22.03 -14.54
C PRO A 94 5.01 21.01 -14.90
N ALA A 95 5.38 20.91 -16.19
CA ALA A 95 6.38 19.95 -16.67
C ALA A 95 7.79 20.15 -16.08
N THR A 96 8.11 21.37 -15.63
CA THR A 96 9.33 21.66 -14.89
C THR A 96 8.98 22.49 -13.67
N TRP A 97 9.39 22.03 -12.49
CA TRP A 97 9.22 22.71 -11.22
C TRP A 97 10.58 22.87 -10.54
N ARG A 98 10.99 24.12 -10.29
CA ARG A 98 12.29 24.45 -9.66
C ARG A 98 13.49 23.77 -10.33
N GLY A 99 13.52 23.76 -11.67
CA GLY A 99 14.58 23.11 -12.46
C GLY A 99 14.51 21.57 -12.48
N ARG A 100 13.49 20.96 -11.88
CA ARG A 100 13.26 19.51 -11.92
C ARG A 100 12.17 19.20 -12.94
N SER A 101 12.52 18.44 -13.97
CA SER A 101 11.60 18.09 -15.05
C SER A 101 10.90 16.76 -14.80
N VAL A 102 9.65 16.67 -15.25
CA VAL A 102 8.92 15.41 -15.34
C VAL A 102 9.68 14.46 -16.28
N PRO A 103 9.81 13.17 -15.95
CA PRO A 103 10.43 12.18 -16.83
C PRO A 103 9.85 12.24 -18.27
N PRO A 104 10.69 12.34 -19.32
CA PRO A 104 10.22 12.52 -20.69
C PRO A 104 9.24 11.43 -21.17
N VAL A 105 9.40 10.20 -20.67
CA VAL A 105 8.49 9.08 -20.98
C VAL A 105 7.05 9.38 -20.57
N LEU A 106 6.83 10.11 -19.47
CA LEU A 106 5.49 10.49 -19.00
C LEU A 106 4.86 11.59 -19.86
N LEU A 107 5.66 12.32 -20.64
CA LEU A 107 5.20 13.35 -21.57
C LEU A 107 4.98 12.82 -22.99
N SER A 108 5.35 11.56 -23.25
CA SER A 108 5.38 10.97 -24.60
C SER A 108 4.01 10.57 -25.16
N GLY A 109 3.00 10.40 -24.30
CA GLY A 109 1.70 9.83 -24.69
C GLY A 109 1.72 8.34 -25.03
N ASN A 110 2.89 7.67 -24.95
CA ASN A 110 3.01 6.25 -25.22
C ASN A 110 2.61 5.44 -23.97
N HIS A 111 1.36 4.97 -23.95
CA HIS A 111 0.77 4.23 -22.84
C HIS A 111 1.57 2.99 -22.44
N ALA A 112 2.10 2.23 -23.41
CA ALA A 112 2.90 1.04 -23.14
C ALA A 112 4.26 1.38 -22.50
N ALA A 113 4.91 2.45 -22.95
CA ALA A 113 6.16 2.92 -22.35
C ALA A 113 5.93 3.49 -20.94
N ILE A 114 4.82 4.19 -20.72
CA ILE A 114 4.43 4.73 -19.42
C ILE A 114 4.15 3.60 -18.43
N ALA A 115 3.34 2.60 -18.81
CA ALA A 115 3.03 1.45 -17.96
C ALA A 115 4.30 0.67 -17.57
N ARG A 116 5.21 0.45 -18.53
CA ARG A 116 6.52 -0.17 -18.25
C ARG A 116 7.32 0.66 -17.26
N TRP A 117 7.46 1.96 -17.50
CA TRP A 117 8.22 2.84 -16.60
C TRP A 117 7.62 2.88 -15.20
N ARG A 118 6.28 2.89 -15.07
CA ARG A 118 5.59 2.84 -13.77
C ARG A 118 5.94 1.56 -13.01
N ARG A 119 5.86 0.39 -13.67
CA ARG A 119 6.23 -0.90 -13.06
C ARG A 119 7.70 -0.91 -12.61
N GLU A 120 8.61 -0.48 -13.48
CA GLU A 120 10.04 -0.39 -13.18
C GLU A 120 10.33 0.52 -11.97
N GLN A 121 9.71 1.69 -11.89
CA GLN A 121 9.88 2.61 -10.76
C GLN A 121 9.26 2.09 -9.46
N SER A 122 8.11 1.42 -9.54
CA SER A 122 7.48 0.75 -8.39
C SER A 122 8.43 -0.29 -7.79
N ILE A 123 9.03 -1.13 -8.64
CA ILE A 123 10.02 -2.14 -8.24
C ILE A 123 11.24 -1.50 -7.57
N LEU A 124 11.87 -0.52 -8.23
CA LEU A 124 13.05 0.16 -7.71
C LEU A 124 12.78 0.85 -6.37
N ARG A 125 11.62 1.52 -6.26
CA ARG A 125 11.21 2.21 -5.04
C ARG A 125 10.98 1.22 -3.90
N THR A 126 10.37 0.08 -4.19
CA THR A 126 10.14 -0.99 -3.20
C THR A 126 11.46 -1.57 -2.74
N MET A 127 12.34 -1.94 -3.67
CA MET A 127 13.68 -2.46 -3.37
C MET A 127 14.49 -1.51 -2.47
N HIS A 128 14.41 -0.20 -2.71
CA HIS A 128 15.17 0.79 -1.94
C HIS A 128 14.52 1.15 -0.58
N LYS A 129 13.18 1.35 -0.54
CA LYS A 129 12.50 1.88 0.65
C LYS A 129 11.90 0.81 1.56
N ARG A 130 11.54 -0.35 0.99
CA ARG A 130 10.91 -1.48 1.69
C ARG A 130 11.51 -2.79 1.17
N PRO A 131 12.81 -3.03 1.41
CA PRO A 131 13.48 -4.25 0.97
C PRO A 131 12.80 -5.51 1.52
N ASP A 132 12.16 -5.39 2.68
CA ASP A 132 11.36 -6.44 3.28
C ASP A 132 10.12 -6.80 2.42
N LEU A 133 9.46 -5.85 1.77
CA LEU A 133 8.36 -6.12 0.83
C LEU A 133 8.89 -6.68 -0.48
N PHE A 134 9.99 -6.12 -0.98
CA PHE A 134 10.62 -6.56 -2.23
C PHE A 134 11.01 -8.03 -2.18
N ALA A 135 11.53 -8.51 -1.04
CA ALA A 135 11.91 -9.90 -0.85
C ALA A 135 10.75 -10.92 -0.97
N ARG A 136 9.50 -10.47 -0.75
CA ARG A 136 8.29 -11.30 -0.81
C ARG A 136 7.44 -11.03 -2.06
N ALA A 137 7.80 -10.02 -2.85
CA ALA A 137 7.02 -9.61 -4.01
C ALA A 137 7.10 -10.65 -5.14
N GLU A 138 5.97 -10.95 -5.75
CA GLU A 138 5.91 -11.82 -6.93
C GLU A 138 6.31 -11.04 -8.19
N LEU A 139 7.55 -11.24 -8.62
CA LEU A 139 8.09 -10.58 -9.81
C LEU A 139 7.85 -11.39 -11.08
N THR A 140 7.32 -10.72 -12.11
CA THR A 140 7.10 -11.32 -13.42
C THR A 140 8.43 -11.62 -14.14
N LYS A 141 8.37 -12.39 -15.24
CA LYS A 141 9.57 -12.63 -16.08
C LYS A 141 10.15 -11.32 -16.64
N GLN A 142 9.31 -10.33 -16.92
CA GLN A 142 9.76 -9.02 -17.42
C GLN A 142 10.46 -8.22 -16.32
N ASP A 143 9.91 -8.24 -15.10
CA ASP A 143 10.50 -7.57 -13.92
C ASP A 143 11.92 -8.11 -13.64
N LYS A 144 12.08 -9.45 -13.67
CA LYS A 144 13.38 -10.09 -13.47
C LYS A 144 14.38 -9.74 -14.57
N LYS A 145 13.93 -9.66 -15.83
CA LYS A 145 14.77 -9.24 -16.95
C LYS A 145 15.23 -7.79 -16.80
N TYR A 146 14.35 -6.92 -16.33
CA TYR A 146 14.67 -5.53 -16.04
C TYR A 146 15.73 -5.42 -14.93
N LEU A 147 15.55 -6.12 -13.81
CA LEU A 147 16.51 -6.13 -12.71
C LEU A 147 17.89 -6.64 -13.14
N ALA A 148 17.97 -7.75 -13.87
CA ALA A 148 19.23 -8.27 -14.40
C ALA A 148 19.93 -7.28 -15.35
N SER A 149 19.13 -6.47 -16.08
CA SER A 149 19.70 -5.43 -16.94
C SER A 149 20.39 -4.33 -16.12
N LEU A 150 19.90 -4.00 -14.93
CA LEU A 150 20.53 -3.00 -14.06
C LEU A 150 21.87 -3.48 -13.51
N GLU A 151 21.95 -4.73 -13.06
CA GLU A 151 23.21 -5.34 -12.59
C GLU A 151 24.29 -5.32 -13.69
N THR A 152 23.90 -5.64 -14.92
CA THR A 152 24.82 -5.62 -16.07
C THR A 152 25.34 -4.21 -16.41
N HIS A 153 24.58 -3.15 -16.08
CA HIS A 153 25.01 -1.77 -16.29
C HIS A 153 25.95 -1.30 -15.18
N VAL A 154 25.75 -1.74 -13.93
CA VAL A 154 26.63 -1.42 -12.79
C VAL A 154 28.00 -2.09 -12.92
N GLU A 155 28.09 -3.28 -13.53
CA GLU A 155 29.38 -3.95 -13.77
C GLU A 155 30.20 -3.36 -14.93
N LYS A 156 29.61 -2.46 -15.72
CA LYS A 156 30.24 -1.84 -16.91
C LYS A 156 30.64 -0.38 -16.71
N GLU A 157 30.32 0.21 -15.56
CA GLU A 157 30.80 1.53 -15.11
C GLU A 157 31.91 1.38 -14.06
#